data_AF-A0A366MJQ6-F1
#
_entry.id   AF-A0A366MJQ6-F1
#
_cell.length_a   1.000
_cell.length_b   1.000
_cell.length_c   1.000
_cell.angle_alpha   90.00
_cell.angle_beta   90.00
_cell.angle_gamma   90.00
#
_symmetry.space_group_name_H-M   'P 1'
#
loop_
_entity.id
_entity.type
_entity.pdbx_description
1 polymer ?
#
loop_
_entity_poly.entity_id
_entity_poly.type
_entity_poly.pdbx_seq_one_letter_code
_entity_poly.pdbx_strand_id
1 'polypeptide(L)'
;NVDKLNLSSNEAAASLEETAAALEEITSNIRNNTESIAKMSSISSNVTSSAKDGEVLANKTTVAMDEINVQVNLVNEAISVIDNIAFQTNILSLNAAVEAATAGEAGKGFAVVAQEVRNLASRSAEAAKDIKNIVERATVKANEGKQIASNMIEGYKELNINISQTMDLISDIQNSSKEQLLGI
;
A
#
# COMPACT_ATOMS: atom_id res chain seq x y z
N ASN A 1 65.08 46.52 23.28
CA ASN A 1 65.07 45.41 22.29
C ASN A 1 64.71 44.07 22.90
N VAL A 2 65.34 43.64 24.00
CA VAL A 2 65.04 42.34 24.64
C VAL A 2 63.62 42.28 25.24
N ASP A 3 63.16 43.34 25.92
CA ASP A 3 61.81 43.35 26.51
C ASP A 3 60.69 43.30 25.47
N LYS A 4 60.89 43.98 24.33
CA LYS A 4 59.95 43.96 23.20
C LYS A 4 59.90 42.59 22.53
N LEU A 5 61.05 41.91 22.40
CA LEU A 5 61.12 40.53 21.92
C LEU A 5 60.43 39.56 22.88
N ASN A 6 60.65 39.69 24.20
CA ASN A 6 59.97 38.87 25.20
C ASN A 6 58.45 39.06 25.18
N LEU A 7 57.98 40.30 25.08
CA LEU A 7 56.55 40.59 25.00
C LEU A 7 55.92 39.95 23.75
N SER A 8 56.52 40.18 22.57
CA SER A 8 56.04 39.57 21.32
C SER A 8 56.14 38.04 21.32
N SER A 9 57.15 37.46 21.98
CA SER A 9 57.26 36.01 22.12
C SER A 9 56.18 35.43 23.04
N ASN A 10 55.83 36.12 24.12
CA ASN A 10 54.72 35.71 25.00
C ASN A 10 53.35 35.85 24.30
N GLU A 11 53.13 36.93 23.55
CA GLU A 11 51.91 37.08 22.73
C GLU A 11 51.80 35.97 21.69
N ALA A 12 52.91 35.67 20.98
CA ALA A 12 52.94 34.59 20.00
C ALA A 12 52.66 33.22 20.66
N ALA A 13 53.23 32.95 21.84
CA ALA A 13 52.96 31.72 22.57
C ALA A 13 51.49 31.60 22.99
N ALA A 14 50.89 32.69 23.50
CA ALA A 14 49.48 32.71 23.88
C ALA A 14 48.54 32.49 22.68
N SER A 15 48.81 33.15 21.54
CA SER A 15 48.04 32.92 20.30
C SER A 15 48.20 31.50 19.77
N LEU A 16 49.38 30.89 19.94
CA LEU A 16 49.62 29.50 19.56
C LEU A 16 48.83 28.53 20.45
N GLU A 17 48.76 28.80 21.75
CA GLU A 17 47.99 28.02 22.72
C GLU A 17 46.48 28.10 22.44
N GLU A 18 45.97 29.29 22.12
CA GLU A 18 44.58 29.50 21.70
C GLU A 18 44.25 28.78 20.39
N THR A 19 45.18 28.81 19.42
CA THR A 19 45.05 28.08 18.14
C THR A 19 45.04 26.56 18.36
N ALA A 20 45.89 26.06 19.27
CA ALA A 20 45.94 24.63 19.61
C ALA A 20 44.63 24.17 20.26
N ALA A 21 44.08 24.94 21.20
CA ALA A 21 42.79 24.65 21.82
C ALA A 21 41.64 24.63 20.79
N ALA A 22 41.62 25.59 19.86
CA ALA A 22 40.64 25.61 18.78
C ALA A 22 40.77 24.40 17.84
N LEU A 23 42.01 23.95 17.54
CA LEU A 23 42.25 22.75 16.74
C LEU A 23 41.80 21.46 17.45
N GLU A 24 41.99 21.35 18.76
CA GLU A 24 41.47 20.22 19.54
C GLU A 24 39.94 20.16 19.49
N GLU A 25 39.26 21.30 19.63
CA GLU A 25 37.80 21.38 19.53
C GLU A 25 37.30 21.01 18.12
N ILE A 26 37.94 21.53 17.07
CA ILE A 26 37.62 21.18 15.67
C ILE A 26 37.81 19.68 15.44
N THR A 27 38.91 19.10 15.91
CA THR A 27 39.20 17.66 15.78
C THR A 27 38.15 16.82 16.50
N SER A 28 37.71 17.25 17.69
CA SER A 28 36.63 16.61 18.44
C SER A 28 35.31 16.63 17.66
N ASN A 29 34.95 17.79 17.09
CA ASN A 29 33.75 17.94 16.28
C ASN A 29 33.78 17.07 15.01
N ILE A 30 34.93 16.94 14.33
CA ILE A 30 35.09 16.07 13.16
C ILE A 30 34.90 14.60 13.53
N ARG A 31 35.43 14.15 14.67
CA ARG A 31 35.22 12.78 15.18
C ARG A 31 33.74 12.51 15.46
N ASN A 32 33.06 13.44 16.14
CA ASN A 32 31.62 13.33 16.43
C ASN A 32 30.77 13.29 15.13
N ASN A 33 31.14 14.08 14.12
CA ASN A 33 30.50 14.03 12.80
C ASN A 33 30.68 12.65 12.14
N THR A 34 31.88 12.08 12.21
CA THR A 34 32.17 10.76 11.65
C THR A 34 31.30 9.67 12.28
N GLU A 35 31.12 9.68 13.60
CA GLU A 35 30.20 8.77 14.29
C GLU A 35 28.74 8.97 13.88
N SER A 36 28.32 10.23 13.74
CA SER A 36 26.96 10.58 13.30
C SER A 36 26.67 10.10 11.89
N ILE A 37 27.64 10.24 10.97
CA ILE A 37 27.57 9.75 9.58
C ILE A 37 27.44 8.23 9.55
N ALA A 38 28.23 7.50 10.34
CA ALA A 38 28.12 6.05 10.44
C ALA A 38 26.72 5.61 10.90
N LYS A 39 26.14 6.32 11.86
CA LYS A 39 24.76 6.08 12.32
C LYS A 39 23.73 6.39 11.24
N MET A 40 23.89 7.50 10.49
CA MET A 40 23.01 7.84 9.37
C MET A 40 23.03 6.79 8.27
N SER A 41 24.21 6.24 7.94
CA SER A 41 24.37 5.16 6.96
C SER A 41 23.62 3.90 7.40
N SER A 42 23.77 3.49 8.66
CA SER A 42 23.05 2.33 9.21
C SER A 42 21.53 2.52 9.19
N ILE A 43 21.03 3.69 9.59
CA ILE A 43 19.60 4.01 9.54
C ILE A 43 19.08 3.96 8.10
N SER A 44 19.79 4.58 7.17
CA SER A 44 19.40 4.63 5.75
C SER A 44 19.34 3.24 5.13
N SER A 45 20.28 2.34 5.48
CA SER A 45 20.21 0.93 5.09
C SER A 45 18.95 0.23 5.63
N ASN A 46 18.58 0.49 6.90
CA ASN A 46 17.38 -0.09 7.49
C ASN A 46 16.10 0.42 6.84
N VAL A 47 16.01 1.71 6.52
CA VAL A 47 14.82 2.25 5.82
C VAL A 47 14.76 1.78 4.37
N THR A 48 15.90 1.56 3.70
CA THR A 48 15.95 0.90 2.38
C THR A 48 15.31 -0.49 2.44
N SER A 49 15.70 -1.30 3.44
CA SER A 49 15.11 -2.63 3.63
C SER A 49 13.59 -2.54 3.88
N SER A 50 13.17 -1.64 4.78
CA SER A 50 11.76 -1.45 5.11
C SER A 50 10.94 -0.98 3.90
N ALA A 51 11.49 -0.07 3.09
CA ALA A 51 10.86 0.40 1.86
C ALA A 51 10.72 -0.71 0.83
N LYS A 52 11.74 -1.58 0.71
CA LYS A 52 11.68 -2.75 -0.17
C LYS A 52 10.61 -3.76 0.26
N ASP A 53 10.53 -4.04 1.56
CA ASP A 53 9.49 -4.91 2.10
C ASP A 53 8.10 -4.33 1.86
N GLY A 54 7.94 -3.01 2.03
CA GLY A 54 6.73 -2.27 1.68
C GLY A 54 6.33 -2.43 0.21
N GLU A 55 7.29 -2.30 -0.71
CA GLU A 55 7.07 -2.52 -2.15
C GLU A 55 6.59 -3.95 -2.45
N VAL A 56 7.17 -4.96 -1.78
CA VAL A 56 6.76 -6.36 -1.93
C VAL A 56 5.34 -6.59 -1.41
N LEU A 57 4.99 -6.00 -0.25
CA LEU A 57 3.64 -6.10 0.31
C LEU A 57 2.60 -5.39 -0.56
N ALA A 58 2.94 -4.24 -1.14
CA ALA A 58 2.08 -3.55 -2.09
C ALA A 58 1.82 -4.40 -3.35
N ASN A 59 2.86 -5.04 -3.91
CA ASN A 59 2.70 -5.99 -5.01
C ASN A 59 1.80 -7.18 -4.64
N LYS A 60 2.01 -7.78 -3.47
CA LYS A 60 1.13 -8.87 -2.99
C LYS A 60 -0.32 -8.42 -2.85
N THR A 61 -0.54 -7.17 -2.41
CA THR A 61 -1.88 -6.59 -2.29
C THR A 61 -2.53 -6.43 -3.65
N THR A 62 -1.79 -5.97 -4.67
CA THR A 62 -2.29 -5.90 -6.06
C THR A 62 -2.74 -7.27 -6.57
N VAL A 63 -1.92 -8.30 -6.36
CA VAL A 63 -2.26 -9.68 -6.77
C VAL A 63 -3.51 -10.19 -6.04
N ALA A 64 -3.60 -9.96 -4.73
CA ALA A 64 -4.78 -10.36 -3.95
C ALA A 64 -6.07 -9.66 -4.42
N MET A 65 -5.99 -8.38 -4.79
CA MET A 65 -7.14 -7.66 -5.36
C MET A 65 -7.55 -8.20 -6.73
N ASP A 66 -6.59 -8.64 -7.56
CA ASP A 66 -6.87 -9.32 -8.82
C ASP A 66 -7.55 -10.68 -8.60
N GLU A 67 -7.09 -11.46 -7.64
CA GLU A 67 -7.73 -12.72 -7.27
C GLU A 67 -9.16 -12.50 -6.75
N ILE A 68 -9.39 -11.47 -5.93
CA ILE A 68 -10.73 -11.08 -5.48
C ILE A 68 -11.61 -10.73 -6.67
N ASN A 69 -11.13 -9.95 -7.64
CA ASN A 69 -11.89 -9.62 -8.85
C ASN A 69 -12.30 -10.87 -9.65
N VAL A 70 -11.41 -11.85 -9.77
CA VAL A 70 -11.73 -13.14 -10.42
C VAL A 70 -12.85 -13.86 -9.66
N GLN A 71 -12.76 -13.97 -8.34
CA GLN A 71 -13.79 -14.63 -7.52
C GLN A 71 -15.14 -13.90 -7.60
N VAL A 72 -15.13 -12.58 -7.56
CA VAL A 72 -16.32 -11.73 -7.67
C VAL A 72 -17.02 -11.93 -9.03
N ASN A 73 -16.26 -12.08 -10.11
CA ASN A 73 -16.81 -12.38 -11.44
C ASN A 73 -17.49 -13.76 -11.48
N LEU A 74 -16.88 -14.79 -10.89
CA LEU A 74 -17.50 -16.12 -10.79
C LEU A 74 -18.79 -16.10 -9.99
N VAL A 75 -18.85 -15.32 -8.91
CA VAL A 75 -20.07 -15.12 -8.13
C VAL A 75 -21.15 -14.42 -8.98
N ASN A 76 -20.79 -13.42 -9.77
CA ASN A 76 -21.73 -12.71 -10.65
C ASN A 76 -22.32 -13.65 -11.74
N GLU A 77 -21.50 -14.54 -12.30
CA GLU A 77 -21.96 -15.58 -13.23
C GLU A 77 -22.95 -16.54 -12.56
N ALA A 78 -22.64 -17.03 -11.36
CA ALA A 78 -23.54 -17.89 -10.60
C ALA A 78 -24.88 -17.22 -10.28
N ILE A 79 -24.87 -15.93 -9.91
CA ILE A 79 -26.10 -15.15 -9.68
C ILE A 79 -26.93 -15.03 -10.96
N SER A 80 -26.28 -14.84 -12.11
CA SER A 80 -26.96 -14.76 -13.41
C SER A 80 -27.64 -16.09 -13.80
N VAL A 81 -27.06 -17.22 -13.39
CA VAL A 81 -27.70 -18.55 -13.52
C VAL A 81 -28.92 -18.67 -12.60
N ILE A 82 -28.83 -18.21 -11.34
CA ILE A 82 -29.95 -18.22 -10.39
C ILE A 82 -31.12 -17.37 -10.90
N ASP A 83 -30.85 -16.18 -11.43
CA ASP A 83 -31.87 -15.30 -12.02
C ASP A 83 -32.56 -15.97 -13.23
N ASN A 84 -31.78 -16.66 -14.08
CA ASN A 84 -32.34 -17.47 -15.17
C ASN A 84 -33.24 -18.61 -14.67
N ILE A 85 -32.82 -19.35 -13.65
CA ILE A 85 -33.61 -20.43 -13.05
C ILE A 85 -34.92 -19.87 -12.45
N ALA A 86 -34.84 -18.73 -11.75
CA ALA A 86 -36.00 -18.05 -11.20
C ALA A 86 -36.97 -17.63 -12.32
N PHE A 87 -36.46 -17.05 -13.41
CA PHE A 87 -37.25 -16.67 -14.57
C PHE A 87 -37.95 -17.89 -15.22
N GLN A 88 -37.20 -18.97 -15.47
CA GLN A 88 -37.77 -20.21 -16.02
C GLN A 88 -38.85 -20.78 -15.11
N THR A 89 -38.62 -20.83 -13.79
CA THR A 89 -39.58 -21.31 -12.79
C THR A 89 -40.85 -20.45 -12.77
N ASN A 90 -40.72 -19.15 -12.94
CA ASN A 90 -41.86 -18.23 -13.07
C ASN A 90 -42.68 -18.50 -14.35
N ILE A 91 -42.05 -18.83 -15.48
CA ILE A 91 -42.76 -19.22 -16.72
C ILE A 91 -43.44 -20.60 -16.55
N LEU A 92 -42.76 -21.58 -15.96
CA LEU A 92 -43.30 -22.91 -15.69
C LEU A 92 -44.54 -22.85 -14.78
N SER A 93 -44.47 -22.06 -13.71
CA SER A 93 -45.61 -21.87 -12.80
C SER A 93 -46.78 -21.12 -13.44
N LEU A 94 -46.50 -20.15 -14.32
CA LEU A 94 -47.55 -19.50 -15.12
C LEU A 94 -48.28 -20.49 -16.03
N ASN A 95 -47.54 -21.33 -16.74
CA ASN A 95 -48.13 -22.37 -17.60
C ASN A 95 -48.97 -23.36 -16.79
N ALA A 96 -48.48 -23.78 -15.61
CA ALA A 96 -49.23 -24.66 -14.71
C ALA A 96 -50.52 -23.99 -14.19
N ALA A 97 -50.50 -22.69 -13.91
CA ALA A 97 -51.69 -21.94 -13.51
C ALA A 97 -52.73 -21.86 -14.64
N VAL A 98 -52.29 -21.71 -15.90
CA VAL A 98 -53.17 -21.73 -17.08
C VAL A 98 -53.81 -23.11 -17.25
N GLU A 99 -53.03 -24.18 -17.17
CA GLU A 99 -53.56 -25.55 -17.31
C GLU A 99 -54.53 -25.90 -16.16
N ALA A 100 -54.23 -25.47 -14.94
CA ALA A 100 -55.11 -25.63 -13.80
C ALA A 100 -56.46 -24.89 -13.98
N ALA A 101 -56.45 -23.71 -14.62
CA ALA A 101 -57.68 -23.01 -14.97
C ALA A 101 -58.49 -23.76 -16.04
N THR A 102 -57.82 -24.36 -17.02
CA THR A 102 -58.45 -25.20 -18.06
C THR A 102 -59.14 -26.43 -17.46
N ALA A 103 -58.59 -27.02 -16.40
CA ALA A 103 -59.16 -28.18 -15.70
C ALA A 103 -60.36 -27.86 -14.77
N GLY A 104 -60.73 -26.59 -14.60
CA GLY A 104 -61.89 -26.17 -13.80
C GLY A 104 -61.80 -26.56 -12.32
N GLU A 105 -62.87 -27.16 -11.77
CA GLU A 105 -62.94 -27.57 -10.35
C GLU A 105 -61.84 -28.57 -9.96
N ALA A 106 -61.43 -29.46 -10.87
CA ALA A 106 -60.38 -30.45 -10.60
C ALA A 106 -58.98 -29.82 -10.48
N GLY A 107 -58.78 -28.63 -11.06
CA GLY A 107 -57.50 -27.91 -11.08
C GLY A 107 -57.27 -26.97 -9.90
N LYS A 108 -58.26 -26.72 -9.04
CA LYS A 108 -58.16 -25.72 -7.95
C LYS A 108 -56.95 -25.91 -7.03
N GLY A 109 -56.64 -27.15 -6.63
CA GLY A 109 -55.47 -27.45 -5.80
C GLY A 109 -54.15 -27.17 -6.52
N PHE A 110 -54.06 -27.51 -7.81
CA PHE A 110 -52.90 -27.23 -8.65
C PHE A 110 -52.69 -25.73 -8.88
N ALA A 111 -53.77 -24.96 -9.03
CA ALA A 111 -53.70 -23.51 -9.20
C ALA A 111 -53.05 -22.81 -7.98
N VAL A 112 -53.36 -23.26 -6.75
CA VAL A 112 -52.75 -22.72 -5.53
C VAL A 112 -51.25 -23.02 -5.48
N VAL A 113 -50.86 -24.27 -5.79
CA VAL A 113 -49.43 -24.65 -5.84
C VAL A 113 -48.69 -23.84 -6.91
N ALA A 114 -49.26 -23.68 -8.10
CA ALA A 114 -48.68 -22.88 -9.18
C ALA A 114 -48.45 -21.43 -8.74
N GLN A 115 -49.41 -20.82 -8.05
CA GLN A 115 -49.26 -19.45 -7.54
C GLN A 115 -48.16 -19.34 -6.47
N GLU A 116 -48.04 -20.34 -5.57
CA GLU A 116 -46.99 -20.33 -4.54
C GLU A 116 -45.59 -20.50 -5.15
N VAL A 117 -45.44 -21.40 -6.13
CA VAL A 117 -44.19 -21.56 -6.90
C VAL A 117 -43.84 -20.26 -7.63
N ARG A 118 -44.82 -19.57 -8.20
CA ARG A 118 -44.61 -18.28 -8.86
C ARG A 118 -44.11 -17.22 -7.89
N ASN A 119 -44.72 -17.13 -6.70
CA ASN A 119 -44.28 -16.20 -5.66
C ASN A 119 -42.84 -16.50 -5.21
N LEU A 120 -42.49 -17.78 -5.04
CA LEU A 120 -41.14 -18.20 -4.68
C LEU A 120 -40.11 -17.86 -5.77
N ALA A 121 -40.48 -18.04 -7.04
CA ALA A 121 -39.65 -17.67 -8.18
C ALA A 121 -39.40 -16.15 -8.23
N SER A 122 -40.43 -15.33 -8.03
CA SER A 122 -40.30 -13.87 -7.97
C SER A 122 -39.38 -13.42 -6.83
N ARG A 123 -39.54 -14.01 -5.63
CA ARG A 123 -38.66 -13.72 -4.48
C ARG A 123 -37.21 -14.12 -4.74
N SER A 124 -36.99 -15.22 -5.46
CA SER A 124 -35.65 -15.68 -5.82
C SER A 124 -34.97 -14.73 -6.81
N ALA A 125 -35.71 -14.21 -7.80
CA ALA A 125 -35.20 -13.22 -8.74
C ALA A 125 -34.86 -11.89 -8.05
N GLU A 126 -35.69 -11.44 -7.11
CA GLU A 126 -35.42 -10.23 -6.31
C GLU A 126 -34.16 -10.40 -5.46
N ALA A 127 -34.01 -11.53 -4.76
CA ALA A 127 -32.81 -11.84 -3.99
C ALA A 127 -31.55 -11.92 -4.89
N ALA A 128 -31.64 -12.54 -6.07
CA ALA A 128 -30.54 -12.60 -7.03
C ALA A 128 -30.11 -11.19 -7.46
N LYS A 129 -31.06 -10.30 -7.73
CA LYS A 129 -30.80 -8.89 -8.07
C LYS A 129 -30.10 -8.14 -6.93
N ASP A 130 -30.55 -8.33 -5.69
CA ASP A 130 -29.92 -7.68 -4.53
C ASP A 130 -28.48 -8.15 -4.31
N ILE A 131 -28.23 -9.46 -4.43
CA ILE A 131 -26.87 -10.01 -4.34
C ILE A 131 -26.01 -9.45 -5.48
N LYS A 132 -26.55 -9.37 -6.70
CA LYS A 132 -25.84 -8.78 -7.85
C LYS A 132 -25.37 -7.35 -7.56
N ASN A 133 -26.23 -6.51 -7.00
CA ASN A 133 -25.86 -5.15 -6.60
C ASN A 133 -24.73 -5.13 -5.56
N ILE A 134 -24.75 -6.05 -4.57
CA ILE A 134 -23.68 -6.15 -3.56
C ILE A 134 -22.35 -6.55 -4.22
N VAL A 135 -22.39 -7.51 -5.14
CA VAL A 135 -21.23 -8.01 -5.88
C VAL A 135 -20.63 -6.93 -6.78
N GLU A 136 -21.46 -6.16 -7.49
CA GLU A 136 -20.99 -5.02 -8.31
C GLU A 136 -20.26 -3.97 -7.45
N ARG A 137 -20.77 -3.64 -6.26
CA ARG A 137 -20.05 -2.75 -5.33
C ARG A 137 -18.75 -3.36 -4.84
N ALA A 138 -18.72 -4.67 -4.60
CA ALA A 138 -17.49 -5.37 -4.21
C ALA A 138 -16.43 -5.31 -5.33
N THR A 139 -16.82 -5.45 -6.60
CA THR A 139 -15.94 -5.24 -7.77
C THR A 139 -15.34 -3.84 -7.77
N VAL A 140 -16.17 -2.81 -7.57
CA VAL A 140 -15.69 -1.42 -7.51
C VAL A 140 -14.66 -1.24 -6.39
N LYS A 141 -14.93 -1.78 -5.19
CA LYS A 141 -14.02 -1.68 -4.04
C LYS A 141 -12.71 -2.44 -4.24
N ALA A 142 -12.75 -3.61 -4.88
CA ALA A 142 -11.54 -4.37 -5.22
C ALA A 142 -10.68 -3.61 -6.24
N ASN A 143 -11.29 -2.99 -7.25
CA ASN A 143 -10.58 -2.16 -8.23
C ASN A 143 -9.97 -0.90 -7.59
N GLU A 144 -10.69 -0.23 -6.70
CA GLU A 144 -10.14 0.88 -5.91
C GLU A 144 -8.92 0.42 -5.09
N GLY A 145 -9.03 -0.74 -4.42
CA GLY A 145 -7.93 -1.33 -3.66
C GLY A 145 -6.71 -1.65 -4.53
N LYS A 146 -6.92 -2.17 -5.74
CA LYS A 146 -5.86 -2.43 -6.72
C LYS A 146 -5.16 -1.14 -7.15
N GLN A 147 -5.91 -0.07 -7.40
CA GLN A 147 -5.34 1.22 -7.78
C GLN A 147 -4.50 1.81 -6.64
N ILE A 148 -5.00 1.75 -5.40
CA ILE A 148 -4.26 2.21 -4.21
C ILE A 148 -2.94 1.44 -4.08
N ALA A 149 -2.98 0.11 -4.18
CA ALA A 149 -1.77 -0.73 -4.11
C ALA A 149 -0.78 -0.41 -5.24
N SER A 150 -1.28 -0.10 -6.44
CA SER A 150 -0.44 0.31 -7.58
C SER A 150 0.26 1.64 -7.32
N ASN A 151 -0.45 2.62 -6.77
CA ASN A 151 0.13 3.91 -6.36
C ASN A 151 1.16 3.73 -5.23
N MET A 152 0.91 2.80 -4.29
CA MET A 152 1.89 2.47 -3.24
C MET A 152 3.19 1.93 -3.83
N ILE A 153 3.13 1.08 -4.86
CA ILE A 153 4.32 0.56 -5.54
C ILE A 153 5.15 1.72 -6.13
N GLU A 154 4.50 2.67 -6.80
CA GLU A 154 5.18 3.86 -7.33
C GLU A 154 5.81 4.71 -6.21
N GLY A 155 5.06 4.94 -5.12
CA GLY A 155 5.57 5.68 -3.96
C GLY A 155 6.79 5.01 -3.31
N TYR A 156 6.81 3.68 -3.19
CA TYR A 156 7.98 2.96 -2.68
C TYR A 156 9.17 3.01 -3.65
N LYS A 157 8.95 3.04 -4.97
CA LYS A 157 10.03 3.23 -5.94
C LYS A 157 10.67 4.60 -5.81
N GLU A 158 9.86 5.65 -5.72
CA GLU A 158 10.35 7.02 -5.51
C GLU A 158 11.08 7.14 -4.17
N LEU A 159 10.52 6.56 -3.10
CA LEU A 159 11.17 6.53 -1.78
C LEU A 159 12.55 5.87 -1.85
N ASN A 160 12.70 4.74 -2.54
CA ASN A 160 13.99 4.09 -2.71
C ASN A 160 15.01 4.95 -3.47
N ILE A 161 14.57 5.71 -4.49
CA ILE A 161 15.43 6.66 -5.20
C ILE A 161 15.94 7.75 -4.24
N ASN A 162 15.04 8.34 -3.45
CA ASN A 162 15.39 9.39 -2.48
C ASN A 162 16.34 8.88 -1.39
N ILE A 163 16.15 7.63 -0.92
CA ILE A 163 17.06 7.02 0.06
C ILE A 163 18.43 6.77 -0.56
N SER A 164 18.49 6.32 -1.82
CA SER A 164 19.76 6.14 -2.54
C SER A 164 20.53 7.46 -2.65
N GLN A 165 19.87 8.55 -3.04
CA GLN A 165 20.50 9.87 -3.10
C GLN A 165 20.97 10.34 -1.72
N THR A 166 20.22 10.03 -0.66
CA THR A 166 20.63 10.34 0.72
C THR A 166 21.89 9.57 1.12
N MET A 167 21.99 8.30 0.73
CA MET A 167 23.19 7.48 0.95
C MET A 167 24.41 8.04 0.22
N ASP A 168 24.25 8.53 -1.01
CA ASP A 168 25.33 9.17 -1.76
C ASP A 168 25.84 10.42 -1.02
N LEU A 169 24.93 11.28 -0.54
CA LEU A 169 25.28 12.46 0.25
C LEU A 169 26.00 12.09 1.56
N ILE A 170 25.55 11.05 2.25
CA ILE A 170 26.21 10.55 3.47
C ILE A 170 27.65 10.11 3.14
N SER A 171 27.86 9.43 2.01
CA SER A 171 29.18 9.01 1.54
C SER A 171 30.09 10.21 1.23
N ASP A 172 29.56 11.25 0.58
CA ASP A 172 30.31 12.47 0.27
C ASP A 172 30.73 13.22 1.55
N ILE A 173 29.84 13.32 2.54
CA ILE A 173 30.15 13.93 3.85
C ILE A 173 31.18 13.07 4.61
N GLN A 174 31.10 11.75 4.52
CA GLN A 174 32.09 10.85 5.12
C GLN A 174 33.49 11.10 4.54
N ASN A 175 33.60 11.21 3.22
CA ASN A 175 34.86 11.49 2.53
C ASN A 175 35.40 12.87 2.93
N SER A 176 34.55 13.89 2.92
CA SER A 176 34.92 15.26 3.32
C SER A 176 35.41 15.33 4.77
N SER A 177 34.75 14.62 5.69
CA SER A 177 35.15 14.58 7.11
C SER A 177 36.50 13.88 7.29
N LYS A 178 36.77 12.84 6.49
CA LYS A 178 38.06 12.15 6.49
C LYS A 178 39.19 13.04 5.94
N GLU A 179 38.92 13.82 4.89
CA GLU A 179 39.87 14.80 4.36
C GLU A 179 40.15 15.92 5.37
N GLN A 180 39.13 16.44 6.05
CA GLN A 180 39.30 17.42 7.13
C GLN A 180 40.19 16.88 8.26
N LEU A 181 40.00 15.61 8.66
CA LEU A 181 40.83 14.98 9.69
C LEU A 181 42.29 14.78 9.24
N LEU A 182 42.53 14.53 7.95
CA LEU A 182 43.88 14.39 7.38
C LEU A 182 44.58 15.74 7.13
N GLY A 183 43.80 16.81 6.96
CA GLY A 183 44.29 18.16 6.71
C GLY A 183 44.65 18.95 7.98
N ILE A 184 44.28 18.43 9.15
CA ILE A 184 44.72 18.90 10.48
C ILE A 184 46.03 18.20 10.83
#